data_AF-A0A0M8RNQ7-F1
#
_entry.id   AF-A0A0M8RNQ7-F1
#
_cell.length_a   1.000
_cell.length_b   1.000
_cell.length_c   1.000
_cell.angle_alpha   90.00
_cell.angle_beta   90.00
_cell.angle_gamma   90.00
#
_symmetry.space_group_name_H-M   'P 1'
#
loop_
_entity.id
_entity.type
_entity.pdbx_description
1 polymer ?
#
loop_
_entity_poly.entity_id
_entity_poly.type
_entity_poly.pdbx_seq_one_letter_code
_entity_poly.pdbx_strand_id
1 'polypeptide(L)'
;MSEYDTPARHEPRQEAMDVADFVYAATGARVRRITLPNGEHWFPAADICRELGYTTTRKALLDHVPEGRRELLKTVTGSHSCGVPAGRGWRRDLQMVDLQGLVLLVNGCTKPSCLPFKKWVSEVIVTIQREGSYSLRKAEAPLPGPSAPMAYAMPAEVADAIVRLEERNLRVDEEYADLRRQEMRLFGRIADSLDRIADKLDAGAQPPGEQASLTADELLADWKEGQLVVTGDIWAVAAYLAPALVNSAVASYPLRVIAQRTGLTEHRVHDSLRMLLKRGCFRQVGVGSDGAPMYTLRR
;
A
#
# COMPACT_ATOMS: atom_id res chain seq x y z
N MET A 1 26.84 19.28 59.54
CA MET A 1 26.70 20.09 58.31
C MET A 1 27.87 19.76 57.40
N SER A 2 27.60 19.05 56.31
CA SER A 2 28.46 19.03 55.12
C SER A 2 27.55 18.64 53.97
N GLU A 3 27.03 19.68 53.32
CA GLU A 3 26.28 19.61 52.07
C GLU A 3 27.25 19.20 50.97
N TYR A 4 27.03 18.03 50.36
CA TYR A 4 27.57 17.75 49.04
C TYR A 4 26.66 18.42 48.01
N ASP A 5 26.87 19.73 47.83
CA ASP A 5 26.30 20.49 46.73
C ASP A 5 27.04 20.10 45.44
N THR A 6 26.59 19.00 44.83
CA THR A 6 26.92 18.69 43.44
C THR A 6 25.90 19.46 42.59
N PRO A 7 26.31 20.36 41.68
CA PRO A 7 25.35 21.09 40.87
C PRO A 7 24.60 20.07 40.02
N ALA A 8 23.32 19.88 40.35
CA ALA A 8 22.41 19.05 39.57
C ALA A 8 22.41 19.61 38.15
N ARG A 9 23.02 18.88 37.22
CA ARG A 9 22.83 19.13 35.79
C ARG A 9 21.33 19.03 35.56
N HIS A 10 20.70 20.16 35.26
CA HIS A 10 19.33 20.19 34.78
C HIS A 10 19.30 19.49 33.43
N GLU A 11 19.06 18.17 33.45
CA GLU A 11 18.57 17.48 32.27
C GLU A 11 17.22 18.12 31.91
N PRO A 12 16.96 18.38 30.61
CA PRO A 12 15.70 18.96 30.19
C PRO A 12 14.59 18.03 30.65
N ARG A 13 13.72 18.55 31.53
CA ARG A 13 12.56 17.84 32.05
C ARG A 13 11.73 17.44 30.83
N GLN A 14 11.73 16.15 30.49
CA GLN A 14 11.05 15.67 29.30
C GLN A 14 9.55 15.76 29.58
N GLU A 15 8.92 16.87 29.20
CA GLU A 15 7.50 17.14 29.51
C GLU A 15 6.54 16.17 28.81
N ALA A 16 7.04 15.39 27.84
CA ALA A 16 6.29 14.42 27.07
C ALA A 16 6.88 13.00 27.23
N MET A 17 5.98 12.00 27.17
CA MET A 17 6.38 10.60 27.05
C MET A 17 7.11 10.36 25.73
N ASP A 18 8.24 9.66 25.78
CA ASP A 18 8.99 9.26 24.61
C ASP A 18 8.74 7.79 24.28
N VAL A 19 8.54 7.47 23.00
CA VAL A 19 8.29 6.11 22.51
C VAL A 19 9.40 5.76 21.52
N ALA A 20 10.27 4.86 21.93
CA ALA A 20 11.46 4.48 21.20
C ALA A 20 11.67 2.97 21.22
N ASP A 21 12.66 2.48 20.48
CA ASP A 21 13.12 1.09 20.60
C ASP A 21 14.38 1.07 21.47
N PHE A 22 14.42 0.17 22.44
CA PHE A 22 15.64 -0.24 23.12
C PHE A 22 16.36 -1.28 22.26
N VAL A 23 17.60 -0.97 21.87
CA VAL A 23 18.43 -1.85 21.05
C VAL A 23 19.59 -2.36 21.90
N TYR A 24 19.65 -3.66 22.13
CA TYR A 24 20.81 -4.26 22.79
C TYR A 24 21.87 -4.62 21.75
N ALA A 25 22.89 -3.76 21.62
CA ALA A 25 23.86 -3.84 20.53
C ALA A 25 24.58 -5.20 20.43
N ALA A 26 24.84 -5.88 21.56
CA ALA A 26 25.55 -7.17 21.54
C ALA A 26 24.73 -8.31 20.92
N THR A 27 23.39 -8.21 20.89
CA THR A 27 22.52 -9.21 20.25
C THR A 27 21.76 -8.67 19.05
N GLY A 28 21.74 -7.34 18.85
CA GLY A 28 20.88 -6.68 17.87
C GLY A 28 19.39 -6.72 18.22
N ALA A 29 19.02 -7.24 19.40
CA ALA A 29 17.62 -7.38 19.80
C ALA A 29 16.98 -6.00 19.97
N ARG A 30 15.75 -5.85 19.45
CA ARG A 30 14.97 -4.60 19.48
C ARG A 30 13.71 -4.82 20.29
N VAL A 31 13.57 -4.07 21.40
CA VAL A 31 12.42 -4.12 22.29
C VAL A 31 11.78 -2.74 22.33
N ARG A 32 10.46 -2.66 22.18
CA ARG A 32 9.76 -1.37 22.32
C ARG A 32 9.94 -0.81 23.74
N ARG A 33 10.10 0.50 23.87
CA ARG A 33 10.29 1.21 25.14
C ARG A 33 9.42 2.46 25.18
N ILE A 34 8.82 2.69 26.33
CA ILE A 34 8.22 3.97 26.71
C ILE A 34 9.10 4.58 27.80
N THR A 35 9.48 5.84 27.63
CA THR A 35 10.12 6.63 28.68
C THR A 35 9.10 7.63 29.20
N LEU A 36 8.84 7.57 30.50
CA LEU A 36 7.96 8.51 31.18
C LEU A 36 8.70 9.82 31.51
N PRO A 37 7.98 10.94 31.74
CA PRO A 37 8.58 12.23 32.14
C PRO A 37 9.44 12.20 33.42
N ASN A 38 9.21 11.21 34.29
CA ASN A 38 10.02 10.97 35.49
C ASN A 38 11.34 10.21 35.20
N GLY A 39 11.60 9.86 33.94
CA GLY A 39 12.77 9.09 33.50
C GLY A 39 12.59 7.57 33.57
N GLU A 40 11.43 7.07 34.03
CA GLU A 40 11.20 5.63 34.11
C GLU A 40 11.01 5.00 32.74
N HIS A 41 11.66 3.87 32.53
CA HIS A 41 11.54 3.09 31.30
C HIS A 41 10.64 1.88 31.48
N TRP A 42 9.68 1.74 30.60
CA TRP A 42 8.70 0.66 30.56
C TRP A 42 8.77 -0.09 29.23
N PHE A 43 8.69 -1.42 29.31
CA PHE A 43 8.89 -2.31 28.17
C PHE A 43 7.74 -3.32 28.06
N PRO A 44 7.20 -3.60 26.86
CA PRO A 44 6.26 -4.70 26.67
C PRO A 44 6.88 -6.05 27.05
N ALA A 45 6.29 -6.73 28.04
CA ALA A 45 6.74 -8.04 28.47
C ALA A 45 6.71 -9.07 27.33
N ALA A 46 5.75 -8.92 26.41
CA ALA A 46 5.61 -9.80 25.24
C ALA A 46 6.80 -9.72 24.28
N ASP A 47 7.43 -8.56 24.14
CA ASP A 47 8.58 -8.39 23.26
C ASP A 47 9.82 -9.01 23.89
N ILE A 48 10.05 -8.74 25.18
CA ILE A 48 11.16 -9.33 25.93
C ILE A 48 11.02 -10.85 25.95
N CYS A 49 9.83 -11.38 26.25
CA CYS A 49 9.61 -12.82 26.27
C CYS A 49 9.83 -13.47 24.91
N ARG A 50 9.51 -12.77 23.81
CA ARG A 50 9.78 -13.25 22.45
C ARG A 50 11.28 -13.36 22.18
N GLU A 51 12.05 -12.33 22.53
CA GLU A 51 13.52 -12.32 22.38
C GLU A 51 14.21 -13.36 23.27
N LEU A 52 13.73 -13.54 24.50
CA LEU A 52 14.18 -14.60 25.40
C LEU A 52 13.62 -15.98 25.01
N GLY A 53 12.71 -16.04 24.04
CA GLY A 53 12.00 -17.22 23.55
C GLY A 53 11.24 -18.00 24.62
N TYR A 54 10.60 -17.30 25.55
CA TYR A 54 9.54 -17.85 26.38
C TYR A 54 8.26 -17.99 25.55
N THR A 55 7.62 -19.16 25.64
CA THR A 55 6.35 -19.42 24.94
C THR A 55 5.17 -18.72 25.61
N THR A 56 5.19 -18.63 26.94
CA THR A 56 4.09 -18.08 27.74
C THR A 56 4.56 -16.88 28.56
N THR A 57 4.28 -15.67 28.07
CA THR A 57 4.63 -14.40 28.75
C THR A 57 4.11 -14.35 30.19
N ARG A 58 2.85 -14.74 30.42
CA ARG A 58 2.25 -14.70 31.76
C ARG A 58 3.02 -15.57 32.77
N LYS A 59 3.45 -16.76 32.35
CA LYS A 59 4.23 -17.66 33.21
C LYS A 59 5.59 -17.07 33.52
N ALA A 60 6.31 -16.60 32.49
CA ALA A 60 7.62 -15.98 32.66
C ALA A 60 7.58 -14.76 33.62
N LEU A 61 6.52 -13.96 33.53
CA LEU A 61 6.30 -12.85 34.47
C LEU A 61 6.00 -13.32 35.89
N LEU A 62 5.21 -14.39 36.08
CA LEU A 62 4.94 -14.94 37.42
C LEU A 62 6.18 -15.56 38.06
N ASP A 63 7.00 -16.24 37.27
CA ASP A 63 8.17 -16.95 37.74
C ASP A 63 9.34 -15.99 38.08
N HIS A 64 9.43 -14.83 37.42
CA HIS A 64 10.62 -13.98 37.48
C HIS A 64 10.38 -12.51 37.85
N VAL A 65 9.16 -11.98 37.74
CA VAL A 65 8.89 -10.55 37.92
C VAL A 65 7.84 -10.30 39.00
N PRO A 66 8.22 -9.67 40.13
CA PRO A 66 7.28 -9.29 41.19
C PRO A 66 6.16 -8.36 40.69
N GLU A 67 5.03 -8.35 41.38
CA GLU A 67 3.86 -7.55 40.99
C GLU A 67 4.14 -6.05 40.94
N GLY A 68 4.93 -5.50 41.87
CA GLY A 68 5.29 -4.09 41.87
C GLY A 68 6.23 -3.66 40.72
N ARG A 69 6.64 -4.58 39.86
CA ARG A 69 7.54 -4.33 38.70
C ARG A 69 6.84 -4.55 37.36
N ARG A 70 5.54 -4.82 37.37
CA ARG A 70 4.73 -5.07 36.18
C ARG A 70 3.39 -4.33 36.28
N GLU A 71 2.93 -3.79 35.16
CA GLU A 71 1.71 -2.98 35.15
C GLU A 71 1.06 -3.02 33.76
N LEU A 72 -0.25 -2.73 33.67
CA LEU A 72 -0.90 -2.61 32.36
C LEU A 72 -0.55 -1.28 31.70
N LEU A 73 -0.36 -1.29 30.37
CA LEU A 73 -0.05 -0.09 29.60
C LEU A 73 -1.04 1.05 29.87
N LYS A 74 -2.34 0.74 29.97
CA LYS A 74 -3.37 1.75 30.29
C LYS A 74 -3.15 2.45 31.63
N THR A 75 -2.57 1.77 32.62
CA THR A 75 -2.28 2.33 33.94
C THR A 75 -1.01 3.18 33.86
N VAL A 76 0.03 2.65 33.20
CA VAL A 76 1.31 3.34 32.96
C VAL A 76 1.11 4.66 32.20
N THR A 77 0.26 4.69 31.18
CA THR A 77 -0.03 5.93 30.42
C THR A 77 -1.14 6.76 31.09
N GLY A 78 -2.07 6.10 31.77
CA GLY A 78 -3.25 6.72 32.38
C GLY A 78 -2.95 7.59 33.59
N SER A 79 -1.93 7.25 34.39
CA SER A 79 -1.44 8.10 35.49
C SER A 79 -0.98 9.48 35.03
N HIS A 80 -0.68 9.63 33.74
CA HIS A 80 -0.14 10.85 33.14
C HIS A 80 -1.08 11.48 32.10
N SER A 81 -2.36 11.11 32.10
CA SER A 81 -3.37 11.59 31.13
C SER A 81 -2.96 11.39 29.66
N CYS A 82 -2.11 10.41 29.39
CA CYS A 82 -1.62 10.11 28.05
C CYS A 82 -2.38 8.92 27.46
N GLY A 83 -2.81 9.08 26.20
CA GLY A 83 -3.40 8.00 25.43
C GLY A 83 -2.38 6.88 25.15
N VAL A 84 -2.87 5.70 24.80
CA VAL A 84 -1.99 4.63 24.30
C VAL A 84 -1.30 5.13 23.03
N PRO A 85 0.04 4.97 22.92
CA PRO A 85 0.76 5.41 21.73
C PRO A 85 0.18 4.83 20.45
N ALA A 86 0.02 5.65 19.41
CA ALA A 86 -0.49 5.19 18.13
C ALA A 86 0.55 4.33 17.37
N GLY A 87 0.07 3.34 16.63
CA GLY A 87 0.92 2.47 15.80
C GLY A 87 1.69 1.39 16.58
N ARG A 88 2.59 0.68 15.88
CA ARG A 88 3.51 -0.34 16.44
C ARG A 88 2.87 -1.40 17.36
N GLY A 89 1.57 -1.67 17.23
CA GLY A 89 0.87 -2.72 17.99
C GLY A 89 0.78 -2.46 19.49
N TRP A 90 0.74 -1.20 19.93
CA TRP A 90 0.43 -0.85 21.32
C TRP A 90 -1.06 -1.10 21.61
N ARG A 91 -1.37 -1.77 22.73
CA ARG A 91 -2.73 -2.05 23.18
C ARG A 91 -2.83 -1.79 24.68
N ARG A 92 -3.99 -1.32 25.13
CA ARG A 92 -4.28 -0.97 26.53
C ARG A 92 -4.03 -2.12 27.51
N ASP A 93 -4.18 -3.36 27.04
CA ASP A 93 -4.05 -4.60 27.80
C ASP A 93 -2.62 -5.18 27.82
N LEU A 94 -1.63 -4.52 27.18
CA LEU A 94 -0.25 -4.99 27.24
C LEU A 94 0.27 -4.95 28.68
N GLN A 95 0.85 -6.07 29.10
CA GLN A 95 1.67 -6.16 30.31
C GLN A 95 3.01 -5.50 30.03
N MET A 96 3.33 -4.49 30.83
CA MET A 96 4.55 -3.73 30.81
C MET A 96 5.41 -4.14 32.01
N VAL A 97 6.73 -4.09 31.86
CA VAL A 97 7.69 -4.24 32.96
C VAL A 97 8.59 -3.02 33.01
N ASP A 98 8.96 -2.60 34.21
CA ASP A 98 9.96 -1.54 34.38
C ASP A 98 11.38 -2.07 34.08
N LEU A 99 12.37 -1.18 34.12
CA LEU A 99 13.77 -1.57 33.89
C LEU A 99 14.27 -2.64 34.86
N GLN A 100 13.85 -2.60 36.13
CA GLN A 100 14.27 -3.59 37.11
C GLN A 100 13.63 -4.96 36.82
N GLY A 101 12.35 -4.99 36.46
CA GLY A 101 11.62 -6.18 36.04
C GLY A 101 12.23 -6.80 34.78
N LEU A 102 12.70 -5.99 33.82
CA LEU A 102 13.47 -6.46 32.68
C LEU A 102 14.75 -7.17 33.13
N VAL A 103 15.55 -6.56 34.02
CA VAL A 103 16.80 -7.16 34.51
C VAL A 103 16.52 -8.49 35.23
N LEU A 104 15.50 -8.55 36.08
CA LEU A 104 15.09 -9.78 36.77
C LEU A 104 14.67 -10.88 35.78
N LEU A 105 13.87 -10.52 34.78
CA LEU A 105 13.39 -11.45 33.76
C LEU A 105 14.55 -12.03 32.94
N VAL A 106 15.49 -11.19 32.49
CA VAL A 106 16.67 -11.65 31.75
C VAL A 106 17.56 -12.52 32.64
N ASN A 107 17.75 -12.15 33.91
CA ASN A 107 18.54 -12.92 34.87
C ASN A 107 17.93 -14.31 35.16
N GLY A 108 16.60 -14.42 35.18
CA GLY A 108 15.90 -15.70 35.30
C GLY A 108 16.01 -16.61 34.06
N CYS A 109 16.32 -16.06 32.89
CA CYS A 109 16.42 -16.84 31.66
C CYS A 109 17.71 -17.66 31.60
N THR A 110 17.60 -18.96 31.32
CA THR A 110 18.75 -19.88 31.25
C THR A 110 19.38 -20.00 29.87
N LYS A 111 18.85 -19.30 28.86
CA LYS A 111 19.35 -19.39 27.49
C LYS A 111 20.69 -18.69 27.31
N PRO A 112 21.59 -19.24 26.46
CA PRO A 112 22.90 -18.65 26.22
C PRO A 112 22.84 -17.27 25.56
N SER A 113 21.76 -16.95 24.81
CA SER A 113 21.54 -15.63 24.20
C SER A 113 21.47 -14.49 25.21
N CYS A 114 21.16 -14.78 26.48
CA CYS A 114 21.04 -13.79 27.55
C CYS A 114 22.38 -13.49 28.21
N LEU A 115 23.38 -14.35 28.01
CA LEU A 115 24.67 -14.26 28.69
C LEU A 115 25.39 -12.92 28.46
N PRO A 116 25.43 -12.34 27.25
CA PRO A 116 26.06 -11.03 27.06
C PRO A 116 25.42 -9.95 27.93
N PHE A 117 24.09 -9.93 28.03
CA PHE A 117 23.38 -8.93 28.84
C PHE A 117 23.68 -9.12 30.33
N LYS A 118 23.66 -10.37 30.82
CA LYS A 118 23.99 -10.67 32.23
C LYS A 118 25.42 -10.25 32.58
N LYS A 119 26.38 -10.52 31.69
CA LYS A 119 27.78 -10.09 31.86
C LYS A 119 27.88 -8.58 31.93
N TRP A 120 27.23 -7.88 31.00
CA TRP A 120 27.21 -6.42 30.99
C TRP A 120 26.62 -5.84 32.29
N VAL A 121 25.47 -6.35 32.76
CA VAL A 121 24.89 -5.92 34.05
C VAL A 121 25.86 -6.18 35.21
N SER A 122 26.51 -7.36 35.23
CA SER A 122 27.52 -7.68 36.24
C SER A 122 28.70 -6.71 36.20
N GLU A 123 29.20 -6.38 35.02
CA GLU A 123 30.31 -5.43 34.82
C GLU A 123 29.92 -4.03 35.30
N VAL A 124 28.71 -3.57 34.99
CA VAL A 124 28.18 -2.28 35.48
C VAL A 124 28.18 -2.24 37.00
N ILE A 125 27.63 -3.26 37.66
CA ILE A 125 27.55 -3.31 39.13
C ILE A 125 28.95 -3.34 39.75
N VAL A 126 29.86 -4.17 39.21
CA VAL A 126 31.24 -4.25 39.70
C VAL A 126 31.97 -2.92 39.52
N THR A 127 31.78 -2.24 38.38
CA THR A 127 32.39 -0.94 38.10
C THR A 127 31.87 0.12 39.06
N ILE A 128 30.55 0.19 39.28
CA ILE A 128 29.96 1.13 40.26
C ILE A 128 30.53 0.90 41.66
N GLN A 129 30.66 -0.36 42.10
CA GLN A 129 31.20 -0.67 43.42
C GLN A 129 32.69 -0.32 43.56
N ARG A 130 33.46 -0.41 42.46
CA ARG A 130 34.91 -0.12 42.46
C ARG A 130 35.23 1.36 42.27
N GLU A 131 34.52 2.03 41.37
CA GLU A 131 34.84 3.38 40.88
C GLU A 131 33.83 4.43 41.37
N GLY A 132 32.76 4.00 42.05
CA GLY A 132 31.67 4.87 42.53
C GLY A 132 30.71 5.33 41.43
N SER A 133 31.02 5.08 40.16
CA SER A 133 30.19 5.45 39.02
C SER A 133 30.41 4.52 37.83
N TYR A 134 29.44 4.48 36.91
CA TYR A 134 29.59 3.85 35.60
C TYR A 134 29.21 4.89 34.56
N SER A 135 30.10 5.15 33.61
CA SER A 135 29.85 6.05 32.49
C SER A 135 30.18 5.35 31.19
N LEU A 136 29.28 5.50 30.20
CA LEU A 136 29.57 5.09 28.85
C LEU A 136 30.54 6.12 28.25
N ARG A 137 31.64 5.66 27.64
CA ARG A 137 32.56 6.53 26.92
C ARG A 137 31.79 7.28 25.84
N LYS A 138 31.61 8.59 26.03
CA LYS A 138 31.10 9.47 24.98
C LYS A 138 32.14 9.48 23.87
N ALA A 139 31.69 9.26 22.65
CA ALA A 139 32.49 9.67 21.52
C ALA A 139 32.40 11.18 21.40
N GLU A 140 33.52 11.85 21.63
CA GLU A 140 33.65 13.25 21.28
C GLU A 140 33.80 13.34 19.76
N ALA A 141 32.70 13.16 19.04
CA ALA A 141 32.54 13.76 17.73
C ALA A 141 31.84 15.11 17.96
N PRO A 142 32.51 16.25 17.72
CA PRO A 142 31.86 17.56 17.82
C PRO A 142 30.76 17.64 16.77
N LEU A 143 29.50 17.50 17.18
CA LEU A 143 28.37 17.91 16.37
C LEU A 143 28.26 19.44 16.47
N PRO A 144 28.20 20.18 15.34
CA PRO A 144 28.02 21.62 15.39
C PRO A 144 26.56 21.93 15.76
N GLY A 145 26.31 22.26 17.02
CA GLY A 145 25.07 22.93 17.43
C GLY A 145 24.58 22.59 18.85
N PRO A 146 24.04 23.56 19.60
CA PRO A 146 23.58 23.39 20.99
C PRO A 146 22.32 22.51 21.17
N SER A 147 21.78 21.91 20.10
CA SER A 147 20.55 21.08 20.10
C SER A 147 20.71 19.75 19.33
N ALA A 148 21.94 19.36 18.98
CA ALA A 148 22.15 18.11 18.24
C ALA A 148 21.98 16.89 19.18
N PRO A 149 21.23 15.84 18.79
CA PRO A 149 21.08 14.64 19.60
C PRO A 149 22.45 14.00 19.86
N MET A 150 22.59 13.38 21.04
CA MET A 150 23.82 12.72 21.48
C MET A 150 24.25 11.66 20.44
N ALA A 151 25.31 11.93 19.67
CA ALA A 151 25.88 10.94 18.77
C ALA A 151 26.90 10.07 19.50
N TYR A 152 26.78 8.76 19.31
CA TYR A 152 27.77 7.78 19.76
C TYR A 152 28.73 7.49 18.60
N ALA A 153 30.01 7.21 18.90
CA ALA A 153 30.96 6.77 17.85
C ALA A 153 30.46 5.45 17.31
N MET A 154 30.28 5.41 15.99
CA MET A 154 30.11 4.15 15.28
C MET A 154 31.44 3.38 15.37
N PRO A 155 31.43 2.11 15.81
CA PRO A 155 32.59 1.24 15.66
C PRO A 155 33.00 1.16 14.20
N ALA A 156 34.31 1.11 13.93
CA ALA A 156 34.85 1.11 12.56
C ALA A 156 34.31 -0.06 11.74
N GLU A 157 34.09 -1.22 12.37
CA GLU A 157 33.56 -2.41 11.73
C GLU A 157 32.15 -2.20 11.17
N VAL A 158 31.35 -1.37 11.86
CA VAL A 158 30.00 -1.01 11.44
C VAL A 158 30.03 0.00 10.30
N ALA A 159 30.91 1.00 10.38
CA ALA A 159 31.12 1.96 9.29
C ALA A 159 31.54 1.25 7.99
N ASP A 160 32.50 0.33 8.07
CA ASP A 160 32.95 -0.45 6.92
C ASP A 160 31.86 -1.38 6.36
N ALA A 161 31.02 -1.94 7.23
CA ALA A 161 29.89 -2.76 6.81
C ALA A 161 28.83 -1.92 6.05
N ILE A 162 28.58 -0.68 6.49
CA ILE A 162 27.70 0.25 5.80
C ILE A 162 28.27 0.56 4.41
N VAL A 163 29.55 0.94 4.31
CA VAL A 163 30.19 1.26 3.03
C VAL A 163 30.08 0.09 2.04
N ARG A 164 30.39 -1.14 2.48
CA ARG A 164 30.25 -2.34 1.63
C ARG A 164 28.81 -2.60 1.19
N LEU A 165 27.84 -2.31 2.04
CA LEU A 165 26.43 -2.48 1.72
C LEU A 165 25.98 -1.44 0.68
N GLU A 166 26.39 -0.19 0.84
CA GLU A 166 26.11 0.89 -0.11
C GLU A 166 26.72 0.60 -1.49
N GLU A 167 27.98 0.16 -1.53
CA GLU A 167 28.63 -0.26 -2.78
C GLU A 167 27.87 -1.38 -3.49
N ARG A 168 27.36 -2.37 -2.74
CA ARG A 168 26.55 -3.43 -3.30
C ARG A 168 25.20 -2.92 -3.80
N ASN A 169 24.55 -2.03 -3.05
CA ASN A 169 23.25 -1.45 -3.43
C ASN A 169 23.37 -0.65 -4.73
N LEU A 170 24.41 0.17 -4.86
CA LEU A 170 24.68 0.95 -6.07
C LEU A 170 24.82 0.04 -7.31
N ARG A 171 25.51 -1.10 -7.20
CA ARG A 171 25.62 -2.08 -8.30
C ARG A 171 24.27 -2.64 -8.70
N VAL A 172 23.44 -2.98 -7.72
CA VAL A 172 22.09 -3.51 -7.99
C VAL A 172 21.23 -2.43 -8.66
N ASP A 173 21.30 -1.19 -8.21
CA ASP A 173 20.56 -0.07 -8.80
C ASP A 173 21.00 0.21 -10.25
N GLU A 174 22.30 0.11 -10.55
CA GLU A 174 22.83 0.18 -11.91
C GLU A 174 22.26 -0.93 -12.80
N GLU A 175 22.22 -2.18 -12.32
CA GLU A 175 21.63 -3.32 -13.05
C GLU A 175 20.13 -3.10 -13.33
N TYR A 176 19.37 -2.59 -12.34
CA TYR A 176 17.96 -2.25 -12.54
C TYR A 176 17.76 -1.12 -13.56
N ALA A 177 18.62 -0.10 -13.54
CA ALA A 177 18.59 0.98 -14.51
C ALA A 177 18.87 0.47 -15.93
N ASP A 178 19.79 -0.49 -16.09
CA ASP A 178 20.09 -1.14 -17.36
C ASP A 178 18.91 -1.95 -17.90
N LEU A 179 18.26 -2.75 -17.06
CA LEU A 179 17.07 -3.50 -17.44
C LEU A 179 15.94 -2.57 -17.86
N ARG A 180 15.69 -1.49 -17.10
CA ARG A 180 14.67 -0.49 -17.46
C ARG A 180 14.99 0.19 -18.79
N ARG A 181 16.26 0.49 -19.07
CA ARG A 181 16.70 1.02 -20.38
C ARG A 181 16.52 0.02 -21.51
N GLN A 182 16.70 -1.27 -21.27
CA GLN A 182 16.43 -2.31 -22.27
C GLN A 182 14.94 -2.42 -22.57
N GLU A 183 14.10 -2.45 -21.53
CA GLU A 183 12.65 -2.50 -21.65
C GLU A 183 12.10 -1.31 -22.44
N MET A 184 12.52 -0.08 -22.10
CA MET A 184 12.12 1.13 -22.82
C MET A 184 12.51 1.06 -24.31
N ARG A 185 13.69 0.49 -24.62
CA ARG A 185 14.11 0.27 -26.02
C ARG A 185 13.22 -0.72 -26.75
N LEU A 186 12.76 -1.79 -26.09
CA LEU A 186 11.81 -2.74 -26.68
C LEU A 186 10.47 -2.09 -26.98
N PHE A 187 9.92 -1.32 -26.03
CA PHE A 187 8.68 -0.58 -26.25
C PHE A 187 8.81 0.44 -27.38
N GLY A 188 9.93 1.17 -27.46
CA GLY A 188 10.20 2.07 -28.60
C GLY A 188 10.16 1.33 -29.94
N ARG A 189 10.79 0.15 -30.04
CA ARG A 189 10.74 -0.67 -31.26
C ARG A 189 9.34 -1.17 -31.61
N ILE A 190 8.53 -1.50 -30.61
CA ILE A 190 7.13 -1.89 -30.82
C ILE A 190 6.33 -0.70 -31.34
N ALA A 191 6.48 0.48 -30.72
CA ALA A 191 5.83 1.71 -31.16
C ALA A 191 6.19 2.06 -32.61
N ASP A 192 7.49 2.06 -32.96
CA ASP A 192 7.95 2.30 -34.34
C ASP A 192 7.36 1.31 -35.34
N SER A 193 7.15 0.06 -34.93
CA SER A 193 6.56 -0.96 -35.79
C SER A 193 5.07 -0.74 -36.00
N LEU A 194 4.35 -0.30 -34.96
CA LEU A 194 2.95 0.08 -35.05
C LEU A 194 2.76 1.32 -35.92
N ASP A 195 3.62 2.33 -35.78
CA ASP A 195 3.60 3.53 -36.61
C ASP A 195 3.80 3.18 -38.09
N ARG A 196 4.77 2.32 -38.42
CA ARG A 196 4.96 1.83 -39.80
C ARG A 196 3.76 1.04 -40.34
N ILE A 197 3.03 0.33 -39.49
CA ILE A 197 1.82 -0.39 -39.89
C ILE A 197 0.70 0.62 -40.15
N ALA A 198 0.55 1.64 -39.30
CA ALA A 198 -0.39 2.74 -39.48
C ALA A 198 -0.10 3.50 -40.77
N ASP A 199 1.15 3.92 -41.01
CA ASP A 199 1.58 4.59 -42.24
C ASP A 199 1.27 3.78 -43.50
N LYS A 200 1.39 2.45 -43.45
CA LYS A 200 1.03 1.56 -44.57
C LYS A 200 -0.48 1.43 -44.77
N LEU A 201 -1.25 1.45 -43.70
CA LEU A 201 -2.71 1.49 -43.78
C LEU A 201 -3.17 2.82 -44.38
N ASP A 202 -2.52 3.92 -44.00
CA ASP A 202 -2.80 5.26 -44.52
C ASP A 202 -2.30 5.45 -45.95
N ALA A 203 -1.15 4.86 -46.33
CA ALA A 203 -0.65 4.88 -47.71
C ALA A 203 -1.45 3.94 -48.65
N GLY A 204 -2.13 2.94 -48.08
CA GLY A 204 -3.13 2.13 -48.78
C GLY A 204 -4.48 2.84 -48.94
N ALA A 205 -4.68 3.99 -48.29
CA ALA A 205 -5.82 4.85 -48.53
C ALA A 205 -5.61 5.63 -49.83
N GLN A 206 -6.27 5.17 -50.89
CA GLN A 206 -6.39 5.89 -52.16
C GLN A 206 -6.87 7.35 -51.90
N PRO A 207 -6.49 8.36 -52.72
CA PRO A 207 -7.02 9.73 -52.59
C PRO A 207 -8.55 9.70 -52.56
N PRO A 208 -9.23 10.72 -51.98
CA PRO A 208 -10.67 10.69 -51.75
C PRO A 208 -11.43 10.72 -53.09
N GLY A 209 -11.59 9.53 -53.67
CA GLY A 209 -12.47 9.20 -54.77
C GLY A 209 -13.41 8.12 -54.25
N GLU A 210 -14.67 8.50 -54.07
CA GLU A 210 -15.81 7.61 -53.85
C GLU A 210 -15.59 6.51 -52.80
N GLN A 211 -15.56 6.90 -51.53
CA GLN A 211 -16.14 6.01 -50.53
C GLN A 211 -17.61 5.85 -50.92
N ALA A 212 -17.99 4.68 -51.43
CA ALA A 212 -19.37 4.30 -51.61
C ALA A 212 -20.05 4.40 -50.24
N SER A 213 -20.68 5.56 -49.98
CA SER A 213 -21.58 5.74 -48.88
C SER A 213 -22.76 4.84 -49.18
N LEU A 214 -22.77 3.66 -48.56
CA LEU A 214 -23.86 2.69 -48.64
C LEU A 214 -25.15 3.45 -48.32
N THR A 215 -25.92 3.79 -49.34
CA THR A 215 -27.12 4.62 -49.19
C THR A 215 -28.18 3.80 -48.46
N ALA A 216 -29.16 4.47 -47.83
CA ALA A 216 -30.25 3.76 -47.16
C ALA A 216 -30.99 2.81 -48.13
N ASP A 217 -31.04 3.16 -49.43
CA ASP A 217 -31.67 2.35 -50.47
C ASP A 217 -30.83 1.12 -50.84
N GLU A 218 -29.50 1.23 -50.88
CA GLU A 218 -28.59 0.10 -51.09
C GLU A 218 -28.60 -0.87 -49.90
N LEU A 219 -28.68 -0.36 -48.66
CA LEU A 219 -28.81 -1.19 -47.46
C LEU A 219 -30.13 -1.98 -47.46
N LEU A 220 -31.23 -1.34 -47.88
CA LEU A 220 -32.52 -2.00 -48.01
C LEU A 220 -32.52 -3.04 -49.14
N ALA A 221 -31.79 -2.80 -50.23
CA ALA A 221 -31.60 -3.75 -51.31
C ALA A 221 -30.82 -4.99 -50.85
N ASP A 222 -29.70 -4.80 -50.14
CA ASP A 222 -28.91 -5.89 -49.53
C ASP A 222 -29.74 -6.75 -48.59
N TRP A 223 -30.54 -6.11 -47.73
CA TRP A 223 -31.44 -6.83 -46.84
C TRP A 223 -32.50 -7.62 -47.61
N LYS A 224 -32.95 -7.12 -48.77
CA LYS A 224 -33.96 -7.77 -49.62
C LYS A 224 -33.39 -9.00 -50.33
N GLU A 225 -32.13 -8.94 -50.76
CA GLU A 225 -31.43 -10.07 -51.38
C GLU A 225 -31.08 -11.16 -50.35
N GLY A 226 -30.79 -10.79 -49.10
CA GLY A 226 -30.46 -11.69 -47.99
C GLY A 226 -31.63 -12.48 -47.37
N GLN A 227 -32.78 -12.60 -48.04
CA GLN A 227 -34.00 -13.27 -47.57
C GLN A 227 -34.64 -12.69 -46.28
N LEU A 228 -34.90 -11.38 -46.27
CA LEU A 228 -35.85 -10.78 -45.34
C LEU A 228 -37.28 -11.22 -45.69
N VAL A 229 -37.99 -11.82 -44.73
CA VAL A 229 -39.36 -12.32 -44.94
C VAL A 229 -40.32 -11.15 -45.23
N VAL A 230 -41.14 -11.32 -46.27
CA VAL A 230 -41.92 -10.30 -46.98
C VAL A 230 -43.24 -9.96 -46.27
N THR A 231 -43.20 -9.31 -45.12
CA THR A 231 -44.38 -8.58 -44.62
C THR A 231 -44.12 -7.07 -44.70
N GLY A 232 -45.10 -6.33 -45.23
CA GLY A 232 -44.99 -4.88 -45.41
C GLY A 232 -44.65 -4.13 -44.12
N ASP A 233 -45.13 -4.64 -42.99
CA ASP A 233 -44.88 -4.10 -41.66
C ASP A 233 -43.38 -4.12 -41.29
N ILE A 234 -42.66 -5.18 -41.65
CA ILE A 234 -41.22 -5.31 -41.35
C ILE A 234 -40.42 -4.32 -42.22
N TRP A 235 -40.81 -4.19 -43.49
CA TRP A 235 -40.18 -3.26 -44.42
C TRP A 235 -40.41 -1.80 -44.05
N ALA A 236 -41.59 -1.45 -43.54
CA ALA A 236 -41.87 -0.09 -43.06
C ALA A 236 -40.95 0.28 -41.88
N VAL A 237 -40.71 -0.64 -40.95
CA VAL A 237 -39.78 -0.44 -39.83
C VAL A 237 -38.33 -0.40 -40.31
N ALA A 238 -37.93 -1.29 -41.22
CA ALA A 238 -36.58 -1.33 -41.78
C ALA A 238 -36.24 -0.04 -42.55
N ALA A 239 -37.15 0.44 -43.40
CA ALA A 239 -36.97 1.66 -44.18
C ALA A 239 -36.90 2.91 -43.29
N TYR A 240 -37.64 2.93 -42.17
CA TYR A 240 -37.55 4.02 -41.22
C TYR A 240 -36.20 4.06 -40.48
N LEU A 241 -35.61 2.90 -40.18
CA LEU A 241 -34.36 2.80 -39.42
C LEU A 241 -33.10 2.85 -40.30
N ALA A 242 -33.17 2.45 -41.57
CA ALA A 242 -32.04 2.38 -42.48
C ALA A 242 -31.26 3.72 -42.59
N PRO A 243 -31.89 4.90 -42.78
CA PRO A 243 -31.16 6.16 -42.85
C PRO A 243 -30.43 6.50 -41.54
N ALA A 244 -31.03 6.19 -40.39
CA ALA A 244 -30.41 6.46 -39.10
C ALA A 244 -29.22 5.53 -38.86
N LEU A 245 -29.33 4.27 -39.26
CA LEU A 245 -28.29 3.26 -39.12
C LEU A 245 -27.09 3.50 -40.06
N VAL A 246 -27.32 4.06 -41.24
CA VAL A 246 -26.26 4.47 -42.18
C VAL A 246 -25.53 5.72 -41.69
N ASN A 247 -26.27 6.73 -41.23
CA ASN A 247 -25.72 8.04 -40.87
C ASN A 247 -25.17 8.11 -39.44
N SER A 248 -25.52 7.16 -38.57
CA SER A 248 -25.07 7.13 -37.18
C SER A 248 -24.58 5.74 -36.77
N ALA A 249 -23.49 5.68 -36.01
CA ALA A 249 -22.93 4.41 -35.54
C ALA A 249 -23.88 3.66 -34.58
N VAL A 250 -24.82 4.38 -33.93
CA VAL A 250 -25.82 3.83 -33.01
C VAL A 250 -27.14 4.59 -33.17
N ALA A 251 -28.22 3.89 -33.51
CA ALA A 251 -29.57 4.42 -33.59
C ALA A 251 -30.37 4.06 -32.32
N SER A 252 -30.91 5.06 -31.62
CA SER A 252 -31.78 4.87 -30.44
C SER A 252 -33.18 5.40 -30.75
N TYR A 253 -34.20 4.54 -30.68
CA TYR A 253 -35.58 4.95 -30.93
C TYR A 253 -36.56 4.29 -29.95
N PRO A 254 -37.41 5.07 -29.26
CA PRO A 254 -38.51 4.52 -28.51
C PRO A 254 -39.54 3.84 -29.42
N LEU A 255 -40.08 2.69 -29.03
CA LEU A 255 -41.05 1.90 -29.81
C LEU A 255 -42.27 2.73 -30.27
N ARG A 256 -42.76 3.61 -29.39
CA ARG A 256 -43.87 4.55 -29.67
C ARG A 256 -43.63 5.47 -30.87
N VAL A 257 -42.38 5.90 -31.07
CA VAL A 257 -42.02 6.85 -32.13
C VAL A 257 -42.00 6.13 -33.48
N ILE A 258 -41.48 4.90 -33.49
CA ILE A 258 -41.48 4.05 -34.69
C ILE A 258 -42.93 3.72 -35.06
N ALA A 259 -43.75 3.29 -34.09
CA ALA A 259 -45.16 2.98 -34.29
C ALA A 259 -45.96 4.15 -34.90
N GLN A 260 -45.77 5.36 -34.38
CA GLN A 260 -46.42 6.57 -34.91
C GLN A 260 -45.99 6.89 -36.34
N ARG A 261 -44.71 6.66 -36.69
CA ARG A 261 -44.15 6.98 -38.00
C ARG A 261 -44.45 5.93 -39.06
N THR A 262 -44.52 4.65 -38.68
CA THR A 262 -44.84 3.55 -39.60
C THR A 262 -46.35 3.25 -39.67
N GLY A 263 -47.17 3.85 -38.80
CA GLY A 263 -48.61 3.58 -38.70
C GLY A 263 -48.94 2.18 -38.15
N LEU A 264 -47.97 1.53 -37.49
CA LEU A 264 -48.11 0.20 -36.92
C LEU A 264 -48.39 0.27 -35.43
N THR A 265 -48.96 -0.78 -34.85
CA THR A 265 -49.06 -0.89 -33.39
C THR A 265 -47.69 -1.19 -32.78
N GLU A 266 -47.45 -0.76 -31.53
CA GLU A 266 -46.18 -0.99 -30.84
C GLU A 266 -45.81 -2.49 -30.76
N HIS A 267 -46.81 -3.35 -30.61
CA HIS A 267 -46.62 -4.80 -30.63
C HIS A 267 -46.07 -5.31 -31.97
N ARG A 268 -46.63 -4.83 -33.10
CA ARG A 268 -46.14 -5.19 -34.45
C ARG A 268 -44.75 -4.62 -34.74
N VAL A 269 -44.45 -3.43 -34.25
CA VAL A 269 -43.10 -2.85 -34.34
C VAL A 269 -42.10 -3.71 -33.57
N HIS A 270 -42.44 -4.10 -32.35
CA HIS A 270 -41.60 -4.96 -31.53
C HIS A 270 -41.32 -6.32 -32.21
N ASP A 271 -42.35 -6.95 -32.78
CA ASP A 271 -42.18 -8.22 -33.52
C ASP A 271 -41.35 -8.04 -34.79
N SER A 272 -41.52 -6.93 -35.50
CA SER A 272 -40.73 -6.59 -36.68
C SER A 272 -39.25 -6.39 -36.34
N LEU A 273 -38.95 -5.64 -35.27
CA LEU A 273 -37.59 -5.44 -34.77
C LEU A 273 -36.96 -6.77 -34.33
N ARG A 274 -37.72 -7.63 -33.65
CA ARG A 274 -37.26 -8.97 -33.25
C ARG A 274 -36.89 -9.82 -34.46
N MET A 275 -37.67 -9.74 -35.54
CA MET A 275 -37.36 -10.44 -36.78
C MET A 275 -36.10 -9.89 -37.45
N LEU A 276 -35.94 -8.56 -37.52
CA LEU A 276 -34.75 -7.90 -38.09
C LEU A 276 -33.46 -8.25 -37.33
N LEU A 277 -33.52 -8.27 -35.99
CA LEU A 277 -32.42 -8.70 -35.13
C LEU A 277 -32.08 -10.18 -35.34
N LYS A 278 -33.10 -11.06 -35.40
CA LYS A 278 -32.91 -12.51 -35.61
C LYS A 278 -32.30 -12.83 -36.97
N ARG A 279 -32.61 -12.03 -37.99
CA ARG A 279 -32.04 -12.14 -39.34
C ARG A 279 -30.68 -11.47 -39.48
N GLY A 280 -30.24 -10.72 -38.47
CA GLY A 280 -28.89 -10.16 -38.40
C GLY A 280 -28.71 -8.84 -39.16
N CYS A 281 -29.79 -8.14 -39.51
CA CYS A 281 -29.76 -6.85 -40.21
C CYS A 281 -29.06 -5.76 -39.38
N PHE A 282 -29.24 -5.81 -38.06
CA PHE A 282 -28.55 -4.98 -37.08
C PHE A 282 -28.49 -5.74 -35.75
N ARG A 283 -27.67 -5.27 -34.80
CA ARG A 283 -27.57 -5.83 -33.44
C ARG A 283 -27.99 -4.79 -32.40
N GLN A 284 -28.62 -5.24 -31.32
CA GLN A 284 -28.90 -4.39 -30.17
C GLN A 284 -27.64 -4.30 -29.30
N VAL A 285 -27.18 -3.08 -29.02
CA VAL A 285 -25.96 -2.81 -28.24
C VAL A 285 -26.27 -2.48 -26.79
N GLY A 286 -27.50 -2.03 -26.50
CA GLY A 286 -27.94 -1.73 -25.15
C GLY A 286 -29.31 -1.06 -25.11
N VAL A 287 -29.60 -0.43 -23.97
CA VAL A 287 -30.77 0.42 -23.74
C VAL A 287 -30.26 1.79 -23.31
N GLY A 288 -30.77 2.85 -23.93
CA GLY A 288 -30.42 4.23 -23.60
C GLY A 288 -30.97 4.67 -22.24
N SER A 289 -30.51 5.82 -21.75
CA SER A 289 -30.94 6.41 -20.47
C SER A 289 -32.45 6.74 -20.43
N ASP A 290 -33.11 6.78 -21.58
CA ASP A 290 -34.53 7.00 -21.79
C ASP A 290 -35.34 5.69 -21.90
N GLY A 291 -34.71 4.53 -21.70
CA GLY A 291 -35.33 3.21 -21.83
C GLY A 291 -35.52 2.74 -23.27
N ALA A 292 -35.02 3.48 -24.28
CA ALA A 292 -35.12 3.09 -25.68
C ALA A 292 -34.02 2.10 -26.08
N PRO A 293 -34.33 1.04 -26.85
CA PRO A 293 -33.31 0.11 -27.34
C PRO A 293 -32.39 0.77 -28.38
N MET A 294 -31.08 0.54 -28.24
CA MET A 294 -30.03 1.07 -29.13
C MET A 294 -29.53 0.00 -30.10
N TYR A 295 -29.50 0.32 -31.39
CA TYR A 295 -29.15 -0.59 -32.48
C TYR A 295 -27.92 -0.10 -33.26
N THR A 296 -27.10 -1.02 -33.76
CA THR A 296 -25.98 -0.73 -34.67
C THR A 296 -25.97 -1.71 -35.83
N LEU A 297 -25.51 -1.27 -37.01
CA LEU A 297 -25.34 -2.14 -38.17
C LEU A 297 -24.35 -3.26 -37.87
N ARG A 298 -24.65 -4.43 -38.42
CA ARG A 298 -23.70 -5.54 -38.45
C ARG A 298 -22.86 -5.36 -39.71
N ARG A 299 -21.65 -4.79 -39.57
CA ARG A 299 -20.61 -4.88 -40.60
C ARG A 299 -20.05 -6.30 -40.65
#